data_AF-A0A6B0RXY2-F1
#
_entry.id   AF-A0A6B0RXY2-F1
#
_cell.length_a   1.000
_cell.length_b   1.000
_cell.length_c   1.000
_cell.angle_alpha   90.00
_cell.angle_beta   90.00
_cell.angle_gamma   90.00
#
_symmetry.space_group_name_H-M   'P 1'
#
loop_
_entity.id
_entity.type
_entity.pdbx_description
1 polymer ?
#
loop_
_entity_poly.entity_id
_entity_poly.type
_entity_poly.pdbx_seq_one_letter_code
_entity_poly.pdbx_strand_id
1 'polypeptide(L)'
;MKGLGLVLLAALLCSSPAHGLWCQDCTLTTNSSHCTPKQCHPSDTVCATVWITDPSSSRKDHSVNKMCASSCDFVKRHFFSDYLMGFINSGILKVDVDCCEKDLCNGVAQAGRSPWALAGGLLLSLGPALLWAGP
;
A
#
# COMPACT_ATOMS: atom_id res chain seq x y z
N MET A 1 -39.64 -2.14 -8.92
CA MET A 1 -38.74 -2.09 -7.73
C MET A 1 -37.37 -2.74 -7.95
N LYS A 2 -37.25 -3.86 -8.70
CA LYS A 2 -35.96 -4.53 -8.97
C LYS A 2 -34.96 -3.73 -9.84
N GLY A 3 -35.45 -2.94 -10.81
CA GLY A 3 -34.58 -2.16 -11.70
C GLY A 3 -33.87 -0.99 -11.02
N LEU A 4 -34.52 -0.35 -10.04
CA LEU A 4 -33.93 0.77 -9.30
C LEU A 4 -32.73 0.31 -8.45
N GLY A 5 -32.83 -0.88 -7.84
CA GLY A 5 -31.74 -1.48 -7.07
C GLY A 5 -30.53 -1.84 -7.94
N LEU A 6 -30.76 -2.34 -9.16
CA LEU A 6 -29.67 -2.66 -10.10
C LEU A 6 -28.96 -1.40 -10.61
N VAL A 7 -29.69 -0.31 -10.85
CA VAL A 7 -29.11 0.99 -11.24
C VAL A 7 -28.29 1.60 -10.10
N LEU A 8 -28.77 1.52 -8.86
CA LEU A 8 -28.02 1.97 -7.68
C LEU A 8 -26.74 1.16 -7.45
N LEU A 9 -26.79 -0.16 -7.62
CA LEU A 9 -25.61 -1.03 -7.55
C LEU A 9 -24.57 -0.69 -8.62
N ALA A 10 -25.00 -0.47 -9.86
CA ALA A 10 -24.10 -0.07 -10.95
C ALA A 10 -23.44 1.28 -10.69
N ALA A 11 -24.17 2.25 -10.15
CA ALA A 11 -23.62 3.56 -9.79
C ALA A 11 -22.58 3.49 -8.66
N LEU A 12 -22.80 2.63 -7.65
CA LEU A 12 -21.84 2.39 -6.56
C LEU A 12 -20.60 1.60 -7.01
N LEU A 13 -20.73 0.73 -8.01
CA LEU A 13 -19.61 -0.02 -8.58
C LEU A 13 -18.76 0.83 -9.53
N CYS A 14 -19.37 1.83 -10.19
CA CYS A 14 -18.68 2.78 -11.06
C CYS A 14 -18.16 4.03 -10.33
N SER A 15 -18.51 4.25 -9.06
CA SER A 15 -17.96 5.36 -8.31
C SER A 15 -16.51 5.05 -7.95
N SER A 16 -15.57 5.70 -8.63
CA SER A 16 -14.21 5.85 -8.10
C SER A 16 -14.30 6.49 -6.71
N PRO A 17 -13.48 6.08 -5.74
CA PRO A 17 -13.48 6.70 -4.42
C PRO A 17 -13.24 8.21 -4.58
N ALA A 18 -14.24 9.01 -4.20
CA ALA A 18 -14.14 10.48 -4.18
C ALA A 18 -13.17 10.98 -3.08
N HIS A 19 -12.75 10.09 -2.20
CA HIS A 19 -11.75 10.33 -1.18
C HIS A 19 -10.37 10.04 -1.78
N GLY A 20 -9.47 11.01 -1.71
CA GLY A 20 -8.08 10.84 -2.15
C GLY A 20 -7.43 9.63 -1.49
N LEU A 21 -6.57 8.95 -2.25
CA LEU A 21 -5.84 7.74 -1.86
C LEU A 21 -5.16 7.92 -0.50
N TRP A 22 -5.16 6.90 0.34
CA TRP A 22 -4.38 6.88 1.58
C TRP A 22 -3.13 6.05 1.40
N CYS A 23 -1.96 6.55 1.81
CA CYS A 23 -0.71 5.81 1.74
C CYS A 23 0.09 5.95 3.04
N GLN A 24 1.02 5.03 3.25
CA GLN A 24 2.07 5.21 4.25
C GLN A 24 3.10 6.21 3.72
N ASP A 25 3.44 7.20 4.54
CA ASP A 25 4.44 8.23 4.26
C ASP A 25 5.54 8.19 5.34
N CYS A 26 6.78 8.03 4.92
CA CYS A 26 7.98 8.14 5.75
C CYS A 26 9.13 8.78 4.98
N THR A 27 8.80 9.76 4.14
CA THR A 27 9.78 10.53 3.37
C THR A 27 10.90 11.02 4.29
N LEU A 28 12.16 10.66 3.98
CA LEU A 28 13.39 11.02 4.71
C LEU A 28 13.69 10.27 6.03
N THR A 29 12.95 9.22 6.37
CA THR A 29 13.27 8.40 7.54
C THR A 29 13.96 7.10 7.11
N THR A 30 15.15 6.81 7.65
CA THR A 30 15.87 5.56 7.39
C THR A 30 15.21 4.34 8.04
N ASN A 31 14.23 4.57 8.91
CA ASN A 31 13.55 3.56 9.68
C ASN A 31 12.08 3.44 9.24
N SER A 32 11.75 2.34 8.58
CA SER A 32 10.38 1.98 8.13
C SER A 32 9.36 1.88 9.27
N SER A 33 9.81 1.85 10.53
CA SER A 33 8.94 1.77 11.72
C SER A 33 8.16 3.05 11.99
N HIS A 34 8.58 4.19 11.42
CA HIS A 34 7.99 5.51 11.68
C HIS A 34 7.07 6.00 10.56
N CYS A 35 6.70 5.14 9.61
CA CYS A 35 5.77 5.50 8.56
C CYS A 35 4.38 5.72 9.16
N THR A 36 3.72 6.81 8.73
CA THR A 36 2.37 7.16 9.19
C THR A 36 1.39 7.18 8.01
N PRO A 37 0.15 6.70 8.19
CA PRO A 37 -0.90 6.87 7.21
C PRO A 37 -1.18 8.35 6.94
N LYS A 38 -1.24 8.73 5.68
CA LYS A 38 -1.56 10.08 5.23
C LYS A 38 -2.48 10.04 4.02
N GLN A 39 -3.39 11.00 3.94
CA GLN A 39 -4.19 11.24 2.75
C GLN A 39 -3.34 11.91 1.67
N CYS A 40 -3.31 11.32 0.49
CA CYS A 40 -2.59 11.82 -0.66
C CYS A 40 -3.28 13.00 -1.32
N HIS A 41 -2.52 13.74 -2.14
CA HIS A 41 -3.09 14.82 -2.92
C HIS A 41 -4.07 14.23 -3.97
N PRO A 42 -5.14 14.94 -4.37
CA PRO A 42 -6.09 14.42 -5.37
C PRO A 42 -5.48 14.05 -6.74
N SER A 43 -4.29 14.59 -7.05
CA SER A 43 -3.53 14.25 -8.26
C SER A 43 -2.70 12.96 -8.12
N ASP A 44 -2.53 12.46 -6.91
CA ASP A 44 -1.77 11.26 -6.63
C ASP A 44 -2.69 10.04 -6.75
N THR A 45 -2.25 9.07 -7.54
CA THR A 45 -3.04 7.87 -7.86
C THR A 45 -2.37 6.59 -7.38
N VAL A 46 -1.13 6.65 -6.90
CA VAL A 46 -0.37 5.50 -6.43
C VAL A 46 0.31 5.75 -5.09
N CYS A 47 0.41 4.70 -4.30
CA CYS A 47 1.37 4.58 -3.21
C CYS A 47 2.66 3.97 -3.73
N ALA A 48 3.80 4.55 -3.38
CA ALA A 48 5.12 4.03 -3.74
C ALA A 48 5.88 3.53 -2.51
N THR A 49 6.72 2.52 -2.74
CA THR A 49 7.75 2.03 -1.81
C THR A 49 9.07 1.98 -2.56
N VAL A 50 10.10 2.60 -2.01
CA VAL A 50 11.45 2.66 -2.58
C VAL A 50 12.41 1.99 -1.60
N TRP A 51 13.12 0.97 -2.07
CA TRP A 51 14.20 0.32 -1.31
C TRP A 51 15.53 0.75 -1.86
N ILE A 52 16.40 1.28 -0.99
CA ILE A 52 17.80 1.55 -1.33
C ILE A 52 18.66 0.62 -0.50
N THR A 53 19.44 -0.20 -1.19
CA THR A 53 20.30 -1.23 -0.61
C THR A 53 21.74 -0.98 -1.02
N ASP A 54 22.67 -1.02 -0.07
CA ASP A 54 24.10 -1.13 -0.39
C ASP A 54 24.48 -2.61 -0.45
N PRO A 55 24.74 -3.20 -1.63
CA PRO A 55 25.09 -4.61 -1.75
C PRO A 55 26.46 -4.96 -1.16
N SER A 56 27.34 -3.97 -0.92
CA SER A 56 28.64 -4.17 -0.30
C SER A 56 28.58 -4.19 1.24
N SER A 57 27.50 -3.65 1.80
CA SER A 57 27.26 -3.64 3.25
C SER A 57 26.67 -4.97 3.71
N SER A 58 27.20 -5.53 4.80
CA SER A 58 26.59 -6.69 5.47
C SER A 58 25.30 -6.34 6.21
N ARG A 59 24.96 -5.04 6.29
CA ARG A 59 23.79 -4.53 7.00
C ARG A 59 22.57 -4.68 6.08
N LYS A 60 21.61 -5.51 6.48
CA LYS A 60 20.35 -5.75 5.75
C LYS A 60 19.34 -4.60 5.85
N ASP A 61 19.77 -3.45 6.37
CA ASP A 61 18.90 -2.30 6.57
C ASP A 61 18.72 -1.60 5.23
N HIS A 62 17.77 -2.11 4.45
CA HIS A 62 17.27 -1.43 3.27
C HIS A 62 16.59 -0.15 3.75
N SER A 63 17.06 1.01 3.30
CA SER A 63 16.30 2.23 3.57
C SER A 63 15.03 2.19 2.74
N VAL A 64 13.89 2.29 3.42
CA VAL A 64 12.57 2.18 2.82
C VAL A 64 11.92 3.56 2.86
N ASN A 65 11.76 4.17 1.69
CA ASN A 65 11.03 5.41 1.56
C ASN A 65 9.62 5.11 1.01
N LYS A 66 8.58 5.62 1.66
CA LYS A 66 7.18 5.42 1.27
C LYS A 66 6.51 6.76 1.09
N MET A 67 5.74 6.91 0.02
CA MET A 67 5.10 8.19 -0.33
C MET A 67 3.90 8.01 -1.26
N CYS A 68 3.14 9.09 -1.42
CA CYS A 68 2.15 9.27 -2.48
C CYS A 68 2.82 9.75 -3.77
N ALA A 69 2.29 9.36 -4.93
CA ALA A 69 2.72 9.91 -6.21
C ALA A 69 1.61 9.90 -7.28
N SER A 70 1.78 10.76 -8.29
CA SER A 70 0.91 10.85 -9.46
C SER A 70 1.04 9.67 -10.44
N SER A 71 2.19 9.00 -10.45
CA SER A 71 2.44 7.79 -11.24
C SER A 71 3.69 7.06 -10.76
N CYS A 72 3.76 5.76 -11.03
CA CYS A 72 4.95 4.97 -10.69
C CYS A 72 6.19 5.40 -11.52
N ASP A 73 5.98 5.77 -12.79
CA ASP A 73 7.06 6.22 -13.66
C ASP A 73 7.66 7.54 -13.20
N PHE A 74 6.85 8.44 -12.61
CA PHE A 74 7.34 9.66 -12.00
C PHE A 74 8.32 9.35 -10.86
N VAL A 75 7.95 8.42 -9.96
CA VAL A 75 8.82 8.00 -8.85
C VAL A 75 10.12 7.39 -9.38
N LYS A 76 10.02 6.47 -10.33
CA LYS A 76 11.20 5.87 -10.97
C LYS A 76 12.11 6.95 -11.53
N ARG A 77 11.63 7.85 -12.38
CA ARG A 77 12.47 8.92 -12.96
C ARG A 77 13.08 9.83 -11.91
N HIS A 78 12.36 10.13 -10.83
CA HIS A 78 12.86 10.99 -9.77
C HIS A 78 14.01 10.35 -8.98
N PHE A 79 13.88 9.08 -8.61
CA PHE A 79 14.92 8.35 -7.86
C PHE A 79 16.06 7.85 -8.75
N PHE A 80 15.79 7.51 -10.01
CA PHE A 80 16.78 7.17 -11.02
C PHE A 80 17.32 8.43 -11.75
N SER A 81 17.32 9.59 -11.09
CA SER A 81 17.99 10.79 -11.59
C SER A 81 19.51 10.60 -11.62
N ASP A 82 20.20 11.38 -12.45
CA ASP A 82 21.66 11.28 -12.73
C ASP A 82 22.53 11.20 -11.47
N TYR A 83 22.08 11.83 -10.37
CA TYR A 83 22.78 11.84 -9.09
C TYR A 83 22.87 10.45 -8.43
N LEU A 84 21.82 9.63 -8.50
CA LEU A 84 21.83 8.26 -7.96
C LEU A 84 22.29 7.23 -9.00
N MET A 85 22.08 7.52 -10.29
CA MET A 85 22.53 6.64 -11.38
C MET A 85 24.05 6.42 -11.39
N GLY A 86 24.84 7.43 -10.98
CA GLY A 86 26.28 7.25 -10.80
C GLY A 86 26.63 6.15 -9.79
N PHE A 87 25.93 6.09 -8.65
CA PHE A 87 26.15 5.07 -7.62
C PHE A 87 25.54 3.72 -7.99
N ILE A 88 24.42 3.72 -8.71
CA ILE A 88 23.76 2.50 -9.20
C ILE A 88 24.60 1.81 -10.26
N ASN A 89 25.09 2.56 -11.27
CA ASN A 89 25.95 2.00 -12.33
C ASN A 89 27.31 1.54 -11.79
N SER A 90 27.77 2.13 -10.69
CA SER A 90 28.98 1.69 -9.98
C SER A 90 28.77 0.44 -9.12
N GLY A 91 27.51 -0.04 -8.99
CA GLY A 91 27.14 -1.17 -8.13
C GLY A 91 27.18 -0.87 -6.63
N ILE A 92 27.30 0.41 -6.25
CA ILE A 92 27.43 0.85 -4.84
C ILE A 92 26.06 0.89 -4.16
N LEU A 93 25.00 1.18 -4.92
CA LEU A 93 23.62 1.22 -4.43
C LEU A 93 22.68 0.50 -5.39
N LYS A 94 21.75 -0.29 -4.87
CA LYS A 94 20.63 -0.88 -5.60
C LYS A 94 19.35 -0.19 -5.18
N VAL A 95 18.62 0.35 -6.15
CA VAL A 95 17.33 1.02 -5.93
C VAL A 95 16.23 0.19 -6.58
N ASP A 96 15.27 -0.26 -5.78
CA ASP A 96 14.06 -0.94 -6.25
C ASP A 96 12.83 -0.09 -5.91
N VAL A 97 11.85 -0.02 -6.81
CA VAL A 97 10.62 0.77 -6.64
C VAL A 97 9.41 -0.13 -6.92
N ASP A 98 8.48 -0.19 -5.96
CA ASP A 98 7.18 -0.86 -6.08
C ASP A 98 6.04 0.14 -5.88
N CYS A 99 4.94 -0.05 -6.62
CA CYS A 99 3.82 0.87 -6.63
C CYS A 99 2.49 0.12 -6.61
N CYS A 100 1.50 0.68 -5.94
CA CYS A 100 0.17 0.10 -5.83
C CYS A 100 -0.91 1.18 -5.67
N GLU A 101 -2.15 0.88 -6.08
CA GLU A 101 -3.24 1.88 -6.23
C GLU A 101 -4.30 1.82 -5.13
N LYS A 102 -4.13 0.95 -4.12
CA LYS A 102 -5.11 0.74 -3.06
C LYS A 102 -4.70 1.48 -1.79
N ASP A 103 -5.69 1.89 -1.00
CA ASP A 103 -5.43 2.51 0.30
C ASP A 103 -4.51 1.66 1.16
N LEU A 104 -3.43 2.27 1.65
CA LEU A 104 -2.42 1.74 2.56
C LEU A 104 -1.72 0.48 2.04
N CYS A 105 -1.76 0.23 0.73
CA CYS A 105 -1.16 -0.95 0.11
C CYS A 105 0.36 -1.00 0.26
N ASN A 106 1.01 0.16 0.37
CA ASN A 106 2.43 0.28 0.65
C ASN A 106 2.75 0.14 2.15
N GLY A 107 1.84 -0.38 2.99
CA GLY A 107 2.08 -0.64 4.40
C GLY A 107 3.15 -1.69 4.66
N VAL A 108 3.39 -1.98 5.94
CA VAL A 108 4.14 -3.21 6.29
C VAL A 108 3.36 -4.36 5.67
N ALA A 109 4.04 -5.34 5.06
CA ALA A 109 3.41 -6.60 4.66
C ALA A 109 2.77 -7.20 5.91
N GLN A 110 1.51 -6.85 6.15
CA GLN A 110 0.76 -7.31 7.29
C GLN A 110 0.46 -8.76 6.97
N ALA A 111 1.36 -9.64 7.42
CA ALA A 111 1.20 -11.07 7.33
C ALA A 111 -0.27 -11.41 7.63
N GLY A 112 -0.98 -11.87 6.60
CA GLY A 112 -2.26 -12.52 6.77
C GLY A 112 -3.48 -11.65 7.10
N ARG A 113 -3.80 -10.63 6.29
CA ARG A 113 -5.23 -10.40 5.96
C ARG A 113 -5.65 -11.35 4.84
N SER A 114 -5.53 -12.65 5.11
CA SER A 114 -6.18 -13.67 4.30
C SER A 114 -7.70 -13.47 4.45
N PRO A 115 -8.49 -13.46 3.37
CA PRO A 115 -9.95 -13.46 3.45
C PRO A 115 -10.49 -14.58 4.36
N TRP A 116 -9.74 -15.68 4.50
CA TRP A 116 -10.09 -16.79 5.40
C TRP A 116 -9.95 -16.45 6.89
N ALA A 117 -9.06 -15.52 7.27
CA ALA A 117 -8.94 -15.07 8.66
C ALA A 117 -10.16 -14.24 9.09
N LEU A 118 -10.70 -13.42 8.17
CA LEU A 118 -11.94 -12.67 8.39
C LEU A 118 -13.16 -13.60 8.41
N ALA A 119 -13.21 -14.60 7.53
CA ALA A 119 -14.26 -15.62 7.52
C ALA A 119 -14.24 -16.48 8.81
N GLY A 120 -13.04 -16.86 9.29
CA GLY A 120 -12.87 -17.58 10.54
C GLY A 120 -13.33 -16.77 11.76
N GLY A 121 -12.97 -15.49 11.84
CA GLY A 121 -13.43 -14.61 12.92
C GLY A 121 -14.95 -14.41 12.95
N LEU A 122 -15.60 -14.36 11.78
CA LEU A 122 -17.05 -14.24 11.68
C LEU A 122 -17.78 -15.54 12.08
N LEU A 123 -17.22 -16.71 11.75
CA LEU A 123 -17.78 -18.00 12.15
C LEU A 123 -17.68 -18.23 13.67
N LEU A 124 -16.58 -17.77 14.27
CA LEU A 124 -16.35 -17.86 15.73
C LEU A 124 -17.29 -16.96 16.55
N SER A 125 -17.78 -15.85 15.99
CA SER A 125 -18.74 -14.97 16.69
C SER A 125 -20.19 -15.43 16.57
N LEU A 126 -20.55 -16.15 15.50
CA LEU A 126 -21.91 -16.64 15.25
C LEU A 126 -22.18 -18.05 15.81
N GLY A 127 -21.14 -18.87 15.98
CA GLY A 127 -21.27 -20.24 16.52
C GLY A 127 -21.91 -20.32 17.92
N PRO A 128 -21.52 -19.48 18.90
CA PRO A 128 -22.11 -19.51 20.25
C PRO A 128 -23.54 -18.97 20.32
N ALA A 129 -23.94 -18.08 19.41
CA ALA A 129 -25.29 -17.51 19.37
C ALA A 129 -26.35 -18.49 18.85
N LEU A 130 -25.95 -19.42 17.96
CA LEU A 130 -26.85 -20.44 17.40
C LEU A 130 -27.05 -21.65 18.34
N LEU A 131 -26.08 -21.93 19.21
CA LEU A 131 -26.17 -23.05 20.17
C LEU A 131 -26.99 -22.71 21.44
N TRP A 132 -27.28 -21.42 21.69
CA TRP A 132 -28.17 -20.97 22.78
C TRP A 132 -29.57 -20.57 22.26
N ALA A 133 -29.88 -20.85 21.00
CA ALA A 133 -31.20 -20.64 20.42
C ALA A 133 -31.78 -21.96 19.86
N GLY A 134 -31.63 -23.05 20.60
CA GLY A 134 -32.35 -24.31 20.41
C GLY A 134 -33.39 -24.52 21.51
N PRO A 135 -34.55 -25.14 21.18
CA PRO A 135 -35.83 -25.03 21.90
C PRO A 135 -35.87 -25.56 23.33
#